data_AF-A0A519Z1P9-F1
#
_entry.id   AF-A0A519Z1P9-F1
#
_cell.length_a   1.000
_cell.length_b   1.000
_cell.length_c   1.000
_cell.angle_alpha   90.00
_cell.angle_beta   90.00
_cell.angle_gamma   90.00
#
_symmetry.space_group_name_H-M   'P 1'
#
loop_
_entity.id
_entity.type
_entity.pdbx_description
1 polymer ?
#
loop_
_entity_poly.entity_id
_entity_poly.type
_entity_poly.pdbx_seq_one_letter_code
_entity_poly.pdbx_strand_id
1 'polypeptide(L)' 'MIVNYTESGWQIITQRSHGLLAAQICAHWKDKPLPDRWVETLVATAEHDDV' A
#
# COMPACT_ATOMS: atom_id res chain seq x y z
N MET A 1 1.98 0.25 6.00
CA MET A 1 2.72 0.26 7.28
C MET A 1 2.63 1.61 7.97
N ILE A 2 2.37 1.64 9.28
CA ILE A 2 2.50 2.86 10.11
C ILE A 2 3.70 2.66 11.04
N VAL A 3 4.59 3.65 11.12
CA VAL A 3 5.81 3.58 11.93
C VAL A 3 5.87 4.75 12.90
N ASN A 4 5.96 4.45 14.19
CA ASN A 4 6.22 5.45 15.22
C ASN A 4 7.65 5.31 15.74
N TYR A 5 8.32 6.45 15.94
CA TYR A 5 9.59 6.48 16.66
C TYR A 5 9.34 6.35 18.17
N THR A 6 10.18 5.58 18.86
CA THR A 6 10.21 5.49 20.32
C THR A 6 11.64 5.65 20.83
N GLU A 7 11.83 5.95 22.11
CA GLU A 7 13.17 6.02 22.72
C GLU A 7 13.94 4.70 22.61
N SER A 8 13.23 3.58 22.53
CA SER A 8 13.80 2.22 22.42
C SER A 8 13.90 1.70 20.98
N GLY A 9 13.50 2.48 19.97
CA GLY A 9 13.56 2.10 18.56
C GLY A 9 12.32 2.50 17.76
N TRP A 10 11.70 1.52 17.10
CA TRP A 10 10.55 1.74 16.21
C TRP A 10 9.39 0.84 16.60
N GLN A 11 8.20 1.42 16.69
CA GLN A 11 6.96 0.65 16.74
C GLN A 11 6.39 0.56 15.33
N ILE A 12 6.30 -0.67 14.82
CA ILE A 12 5.75 -0.96 13.49
C ILE A 12 4.34 -1.53 13.68
N ILE A 13 3.36 -0.91 13.02
CA ILE A 13 1.97 -1.37 13.01
C ILE A 13 1.63 -1.81 11.58
N THR A 14 1.34 -3.09 11.42
CA THR A 14 0.81 -3.67 10.18
C THR A 14 -0.71 -3.80 10.31
N GLN A 15 -1.44 -3.36 9.29
CA GLN A 15 -2.89 -3.46 9.27
C GLN A 15 -3.35 -3.70 7.85
N ARG A 16 -4.01 -4.84 7.59
CA ARG A 16 -4.50 -5.21 6.25
C ARG A 16 -5.37 -4.14 5.58
N SER A 17 -6.13 -3.38 6.38
CA SER A 17 -6.95 -2.27 5.88
C SER A 17 -6.12 -1.16 5.23
N HIS A 18 -4.85 -0.98 5.62
CA HIS A 18 -3.95 0.02 5.05
C HIS A 18 -3.55 -0.34 3.61
N GLY A 19 -3.08 -1.57 3.39
CA GLY A 19 -2.77 -2.07 2.04
C GLY A 19 -3.99 -2.02 1.12
N LEU A 20 -5.17 -2.42 1.63
CA LEU A 20 -6.42 -2.33 0.88
C LEU A 20 -6.79 -0.88 0.49
N LEU A 21 -6.63 0.08 1.41
CA LEU A 21 -6.88 1.50 1.14
C LEU A 21 -5.90 2.03 0.07
N ALA A 22 -4.62 1.66 0.14
CA ALA A 22 -3.63 2.04 -0.86
C ALA A 22 -4.02 1.53 -2.26
N ALA A 23 -4.46 0.27 -2.35
CA ALA A 23 -4.95 -0.32 -3.60
C ALA A 23 -6.21 0.38 -4.12
N GLN A 24 -7.13 0.79 -3.25
CA GLN A 24 -8.32 1.56 -3.64
C GLN A 24 -7.95 2.93 -4.23
N ILE A 25 -7.01 3.65 -3.60
CA ILE A 25 -6.51 4.93 -4.13
C ILE A 25 -5.86 4.72 -5.50
N CYS A 26 -5.01 3.71 -5.63
CA CYS A 26 -4.40 3.34 -6.91
C CYS A 26 -5.46 3.04 -7.98
N ALA A 27 -6.46 2.21 -7.66
CA ALA A 27 -7.55 1.84 -8.56
C ALA A 27 -8.37 3.04 -9.07
N HIS A 28 -8.41 4.14 -8.32
CA HIS A 28 -9.11 5.37 -8.68
C HIS A 28 -8.26 6.36 -9.49
N TRP A 29 -7.01 6.02 -9.84
CA TRP A 29 -6.17 6.85 -10.69
C TRP A 29 -6.69 6.84 -12.14
N LYS A 30 -7.52 7.83 -12.49
CA LYS A 30 -8.33 7.84 -13.73
C LYS A 30 -7.73 8.59 -14.93
N ASP A 31 -6.62 9.30 -14.76
CA ASP A 31 -6.24 10.32 -15.74
C ASP A 31 -5.41 9.85 -16.95
N LYS A 32 -5.13 8.54 -17.10
CA LYS A 32 -4.33 8.01 -18.23
C LYS A 32 -4.74 6.58 -18.59
N PRO A 33 -4.42 6.09 -19.81
CA PRO A 33 -4.54 4.66 -20.10
C PRO A 33 -3.77 3.87 -19.03
N LEU A 34 -4.42 2.84 -18.52
CA LEU A 34 -3.84 1.96 -17.52
C LEU A 34 -2.59 1.29 -18.10
N PRO A 35 -1.48 1.20 -17.35
CA PRO A 35 -0.27 0.53 -17.84
C PRO A 35 -0.51 -0.97 -18.03
N ASP A 36 0.31 -1.62 -18.87
CA ASP A 36 0.18 -3.05 -19.19
C ASP A 36 0.14 -3.97 -17.96
N ARG A 37 0.81 -3.57 -16.88
CA ARG A 37 0.91 -4.32 -15.62
C ARG A 37 -0.03 -3.80 -14.54
N TRP A 38 -1.24 -3.40 -14.92
CA TRP A 38 -2.16 -2.74 -14.00
C TRP A 38 -2.56 -3.62 -12.82
N VAL A 39 -2.86 -4.89 -13.09
CA VAL A 39 -3.24 -5.85 -12.04
C VAL A 39 -2.08 -6.08 -11.09
N GLU A 40 -0.87 -6.27 -11.60
CA GLU A 40 0.34 -6.43 -10.78
C GLU A 40 0.65 -5.17 -9.99
N THR A 41 0.39 -3.99 -10.53
CA THR A 41 0.53 -2.71 -9.82
C THR A 41 -0.44 -2.64 -8.64
N LEU A 42 -1.70 -3.02 -8.84
CA LEU A 42 -2.70 -3.05 -7.77
C LEU A 42 -2.35 -4.08 -6.69
N VAL A 43 -1.90 -5.28 -7.08
CA VAL A 43 -1.46 -6.32 -6.13
C VAL A 43 -0.24 -5.87 -5.36
N ALA A 44 0.78 -5.34 -6.04
CA ALA A 44 1.98 -4.80 -5.38
C ALA A 44 1.65 -3.65 -4.43
N THR A 45 0.64 -2.83 -4.77
CA THR A 45 0.16 -1.76 -3.88
C THR A 45 -0.59 -2.32 -2.67
N ALA A 46 -1.42 -3.34 -2.86
CA ALA A 46 -2.19 -3.98 -1.80
C ALA A 46 -1.31 -4.69 -0.77
N GLU A 47 -0.23 -5.32 -1.23
CA GLU A 47 0.63 -6.20 -0.44
C GLU A 47 1.99 -5.55 -0.09
N HIS A 48 2.18 -4.25 -0.35
CA HIS A 48 3.49 -3.58 -0.21
C HIS A 48 4.07 -3.63 1.21
N ASP A 49 3.22 -3.83 2.22
CA ASP A 49 3.57 -3.92 3.64
C ASP A 49 3.33 -5.30 4.25
N ASP A 50 2.85 -6.27 3.47
CA ASP A 50 2.78 -7.67 3.87
C ASP A 50 4.11 -8.37 3.50
N VAL A 51 4.85 -8.83 4.52
CA VAL A 51 6.11 -9.59 4.42
C VAL A 51 5.98 -10.89 5.20
#